data_AF-A0A9P7PV55-F1
#
_entry.id   AF-A0A9P7PV55-F1
#
_cell.length_a   1.000
_cell.length_b   1.000
_cell.length_c   1.000
_cell.angle_alpha   90.00
_cell.angle_beta   90.00
_cell.angle_gamma   90.00
#
_symmetry.space_group_name_H-M   'P 1'
#
loop_
_entity.id
_entity.type
_entity.pdbx_description
1 polymer ?
#
loop_
_entity_poly.entity_id
_entity_poly.type
_entity_poly.pdbx_seq_one_letter_code
_entity_poly.pdbx_strand_id
1 'polypeptide(L)'
;MRKANDSHGAKSRKRRRESVSDGEEDSDSAREEGHRVPSTAKRPALELNHAKSIITARMPTKLLTTNWSLGSNRLLNRRHVQQLKKAFVQFGGPKRDPEEHHLKVLCKGAEVHRMMKQLGSQEGTKQAGGMPDFTIWPDVNGPEQLELLAGQHRIRALEEWVKEADLGEGELWWPCKFYDKNDISVEQNMKLRLNQKDVAQPDSHGDIWLHIVTAAAQKPEKFQGNACDITAEIADTLELSCKSGIPVARLVTLWRNKIWKEL
;
A
#
# COMPACT_ATOMS: atom_id res chain seq x y z
N MET A 1 -61.47 3.00 30.94
CA MET A 1 -60.72 3.09 29.65
C MET A 1 -60.23 1.67 29.34
N ARG A 2 -60.90 0.87 28.47
CA ARG A 2 -60.63 0.66 27.02
C ARG A 2 -59.13 0.75 26.70
N LYS A 3 -58.41 -0.21 26.11
CA LYS A 3 -58.66 -1.51 25.45
C LYS A 3 -57.33 -2.30 25.54
N ALA A 4 -57.39 -3.63 25.64
CA ALA A 4 -56.31 -4.53 25.27
C ALA A 4 -56.90 -5.55 24.30
N ASN A 5 -56.23 -5.82 23.18
CA ASN A 5 -56.34 -7.10 22.47
C ASN A 5 -55.23 -7.30 21.43
N ASP A 6 -54.87 -8.58 21.33
CA ASP A 6 -54.39 -9.35 20.19
C ASP A 6 -52.89 -9.63 20.05
N SER A 7 -52.53 -10.85 20.47
CA SER A 7 -51.34 -11.60 20.08
C SER A 7 -51.77 -12.91 19.42
N HIS A 8 -51.55 -13.04 18.10
CA HIS A 8 -51.72 -14.28 17.34
C HIS A 8 -50.38 -15.01 17.20
N GLY A 9 -50.38 -16.31 17.52
CA GLY A 9 -49.32 -17.26 17.21
C GLY A 9 -49.78 -18.31 16.18
N ALA A 10 -48.88 -18.72 15.28
CA ALA A 10 -48.97 -19.93 14.46
C ALA A 10 -47.55 -20.32 13.98
N LYS A 11 -46.93 -21.35 14.56
CA LYS A 11 -46.79 -22.75 14.09
C LYS A 11 -45.93 -22.96 12.83
N SER A 12 -44.65 -23.29 13.05
CA SER A 12 -43.70 -23.81 12.05
C SER A 12 -43.93 -25.30 11.76
N ARG A 13 -44.01 -25.69 10.48
CA ARG A 13 -44.12 -27.07 9.99
C ARG A 13 -42.76 -27.63 9.58
N LYS A 14 -42.36 -28.74 10.21
CA LYS A 14 -41.22 -29.61 9.85
C LYS A 14 -41.75 -30.75 8.98
N ARG A 15 -41.20 -30.96 7.77
CA ARG A 15 -41.54 -32.12 6.91
C ARG A 15 -40.30 -33.01 6.71
N ARG A 16 -40.49 -34.28 7.05
CA ARG A 16 -39.65 -35.46 6.85
C ARG A 16 -40.14 -36.20 5.60
N ARG A 17 -39.24 -36.79 4.81
CA ARG A 17 -39.54 -37.99 4.01
C ARG A 17 -38.25 -38.74 3.66
N GLU A 18 -38.26 -40.03 4.00
CA GLU A 18 -37.35 -41.09 3.55
C GLU A 18 -37.96 -41.78 2.30
N SER A 19 -37.11 -42.48 1.54
CA SER A 19 -37.32 -43.82 0.93
C SER A 19 -36.89 -43.98 -0.55
N VAL A 20 -35.77 -44.70 -0.72
CA VAL A 20 -35.31 -45.76 -1.66
C VAL A 20 -36.29 -46.31 -2.74
N SER A 21 -35.81 -46.51 -4.00
CA SER A 21 -35.57 -47.82 -4.71
C SER A 21 -35.64 -47.72 -6.25
N ASP A 22 -34.61 -48.29 -6.91
CA ASP A 22 -34.48 -49.06 -8.16
C ASP A 22 -35.27 -48.79 -9.45
N GLY A 23 -34.57 -48.93 -10.59
CA GLY A 23 -35.11 -49.17 -11.92
C GLY A 23 -34.09 -48.93 -13.04
N GLU A 24 -33.66 -50.00 -13.70
CA GLU A 24 -32.69 -50.11 -14.81
C GLU A 24 -33.25 -49.68 -16.19
N GLU A 25 -32.38 -49.76 -17.21
CA GLU A 25 -32.58 -49.63 -18.67
C GLU A 25 -32.49 -48.17 -19.21
N ASP A 26 -31.72 -47.83 -20.25
CA ASP A 26 -31.30 -48.62 -21.41
C ASP A 26 -30.07 -47.98 -22.11
N SER A 27 -29.28 -48.87 -22.70
CA SER A 27 -28.36 -48.79 -23.86
C SER A 27 -28.03 -47.43 -24.51
N ASP A 28 -26.74 -47.12 -24.67
CA ASP A 28 -25.94 -47.48 -25.87
C ASP A 28 -24.77 -46.50 -26.15
N SER A 29 -23.67 -47.08 -26.63
CA SER A 29 -22.50 -46.56 -27.37
C SER A 29 -22.13 -45.05 -27.40
N ALA A 30 -20.93 -44.75 -26.89
CA ALA A 30 -19.86 -43.97 -27.54
C ALA A 30 -18.91 -43.35 -26.49
N ARG A 31 -17.85 -44.08 -26.13
CA ARG A 31 -16.67 -43.46 -25.49
C ARG A 31 -15.78 -42.92 -26.60
N GLU A 32 -16.07 -41.70 -27.06
CA GLU A 32 -15.05 -40.88 -27.71
C GLU A 32 -14.16 -40.26 -26.63
N GLU A 33 -12.87 -40.59 -26.72
CA GLU A 33 -11.79 -39.98 -25.96
C GLU A 33 -11.79 -38.47 -26.20
N GLY A 34 -12.32 -37.73 -25.22
CA GLY A 34 -12.11 -36.29 -25.14
C GLY A 34 -10.62 -36.00 -25.13
N HIS A 35 -10.12 -35.49 -26.26
CA HIS A 35 -8.81 -34.87 -26.40
C HIS A 35 -8.68 -33.76 -25.35
N ARG A 36 -8.12 -34.11 -24.19
CA ARG A 36 -7.53 -33.15 -23.26
C ARG A 36 -6.31 -32.57 -23.97
N VAL A 37 -6.49 -31.43 -24.60
CA VAL A 37 -5.38 -30.54 -24.93
C VAL A 37 -4.68 -30.22 -23.60
N PRO A 38 -3.42 -30.63 -23.39
CA PRO A 38 -2.68 -30.22 -22.21
C PRO A 38 -2.38 -28.73 -22.40
N SER A 39 -3.05 -27.88 -21.62
CA SER A 39 -2.69 -26.47 -21.50
C SER A 39 -1.34 -26.37 -20.80
N THR A 40 -0.25 -26.57 -21.54
CA THR A 40 1.13 -26.29 -21.13
C THR A 40 1.51 -24.84 -21.45
N ALA A 41 0.58 -23.90 -21.27
CA ALA A 41 0.98 -22.53 -20.99
C ALA A 41 1.30 -22.45 -19.50
N LYS A 42 2.55 -22.78 -19.14
CA LYS A 42 3.16 -22.23 -17.92
C LYS A 42 2.95 -20.72 -18.02
N ARG A 43 1.97 -20.17 -17.29
CA ARG A 43 1.93 -18.74 -17.02
C ARG A 43 3.33 -18.38 -16.55
N PRO A 44 4.02 -17.42 -17.19
CA PRO A 44 5.24 -16.90 -16.63
C PRO A 44 4.92 -16.57 -15.18
N ALA A 45 5.71 -17.07 -14.24
CA ALA A 45 5.63 -16.59 -12.88
C ALA A 45 5.70 -15.06 -12.99
N LEU A 46 4.63 -14.36 -12.54
CA LEU A 46 4.67 -12.92 -12.39
C LEU A 46 5.87 -12.66 -11.48
N GLU A 47 7.01 -12.32 -12.07
CA GLU A 47 8.15 -11.84 -11.30
C GLU A 47 7.60 -10.68 -10.47
N LEU A 48 7.83 -10.76 -9.16
CA LEU A 48 7.30 -9.82 -8.20
C LEU A 48 7.84 -8.43 -8.59
N ASN A 49 7.02 -7.61 -9.26
CA ASN A 49 7.33 -6.26 -9.76
C ASN A 49 7.52 -5.23 -8.63
N HIS A 50 8.08 -5.65 -7.50
CA HIS A 50 8.23 -4.84 -6.31
C HIS A 50 9.57 -4.10 -6.40
N ALA A 51 9.55 -2.79 -6.15
CA ALA A 51 10.77 -2.01 -6.07
C ALA A 51 11.69 -2.59 -4.98
N LYS A 52 12.96 -2.79 -5.31
CA LYS A 52 13.97 -3.23 -4.35
C LYS A 52 14.51 -2.01 -3.59
N SER A 53 14.46 -2.05 -2.26
CA SER A 53 15.12 -1.03 -1.45
C SER A 53 16.64 -1.23 -1.49
N ILE A 54 17.40 -0.13 -1.58
CA ILE A 54 18.86 -0.10 -1.51
C ILE A 54 19.32 -0.59 -0.12
N ILE A 55 18.73 -0.01 0.93
CA ILE A 55 19.07 -0.26 2.33
C ILE A 55 17.92 0.16 3.25
N THR A 56 17.93 -0.37 4.47
CA THR A 56 17.15 0.17 5.59
C THR A 56 18.09 0.87 6.57
N ALA A 57 17.81 2.13 6.91
CA ALA A 57 18.63 2.92 7.84
C ALA A 57 17.77 3.79 8.76
N ARG A 58 18.27 4.09 9.96
CA ARG A 58 17.68 5.08 10.87
C ARG A 58 17.85 6.47 10.27
N MET A 59 16.76 7.24 10.20
CA MET A 59 16.78 8.59 9.64
C MET A 59 16.04 9.57 10.57
N PRO A 60 16.62 10.73 10.89
CA PRO A 60 15.90 11.82 11.55
C PRO A 60 14.73 12.31 10.69
N THR A 61 13.54 12.49 11.28
CA THR A 61 12.34 12.86 10.51
C THR A 61 12.44 14.26 9.91
N LYS A 62 13.22 15.16 10.51
CA LYS A 62 13.48 16.52 10.00
C LYS A 62 14.21 16.55 8.65
N LEU A 63 14.83 15.43 8.25
CA LEU A 63 15.50 15.29 6.96
C LEU A 63 14.57 14.73 5.87
N LEU A 64 13.29 14.56 6.19
CA LEU A 64 12.29 14.03 5.28
C LEU A 64 11.29 15.12 4.91
N THR A 65 10.86 15.12 3.64
CA THR A 65 9.84 16.03 3.13
C THR A 65 8.65 15.28 2.58
N THR A 66 7.44 15.79 2.81
CA THR A 66 6.20 15.28 2.23
C THR A 66 5.90 15.88 0.87
N ASN A 67 6.76 16.78 0.36
CA ASN A 67 6.64 17.36 -0.97
C ASN A 67 7.06 16.34 -2.00
N TRP A 68 6.13 15.96 -2.86
CA TRP A 68 6.37 14.92 -3.84
C TRP A 68 6.87 15.49 -5.16
N SER A 69 7.90 14.87 -5.74
CA SER A 69 8.35 15.20 -7.10
C SER A 69 7.34 14.74 -8.15
N LEU A 70 6.45 13.81 -7.78
CA LEU A 70 5.48 13.19 -8.66
C LEU A 70 4.11 13.11 -7.98
N GLY A 71 3.15 13.83 -8.56
CA GLY A 71 1.79 13.97 -8.02
C GLY A 71 1.75 14.86 -6.78
N SER A 72 0.74 14.66 -5.94
CA SER A 72 0.62 15.33 -4.64
C SER A 72 0.40 14.30 -3.54
N ASN A 73 0.96 14.55 -2.37
CA ASN A 73 0.79 13.68 -1.22
C ASN A 73 -0.63 13.82 -0.65
N ARG A 74 -1.14 12.72 -0.08
CA ARG A 74 -2.45 12.66 0.57
C ARG A 74 -2.55 13.69 1.69
N LEU A 75 -3.77 14.17 1.94
CA LEU A 75 -4.01 15.09 3.04
C LEU A 75 -3.79 14.40 4.40
N LEU A 76 -3.31 15.18 5.36
CA LEU A 76 -3.11 14.70 6.71
C LEU A 76 -4.47 14.45 7.38
N ASN A 77 -4.71 13.20 7.80
CA ASN A 77 -5.92 12.83 8.53
C ASN A 77 -5.66 12.98 10.04
N ARG A 78 -6.17 14.07 10.63
CA ARG A 78 -5.99 14.37 12.05
C ARG A 78 -6.55 13.29 12.98
N ARG A 79 -7.69 12.66 12.63
CA ARG A 79 -8.26 11.58 13.44
C ARG A 79 -7.33 10.38 13.49
N HIS A 80 -6.73 10.02 12.36
CA HIS A 80 -5.79 8.91 12.29
C HIS A 80 -4.48 9.22 13.04
N VAL A 81 -3.95 10.44 12.92
CA VAL A 81 -2.79 10.90 13.71
C VAL A 81 -3.06 10.74 15.22
N GLN A 82 -4.24 11.16 15.70
CA GLN A 82 -4.61 10.98 17.11
C GLN A 82 -4.74 9.50 17.51
N GLN A 83 -5.22 8.63 16.63
CA GLN A 83 -5.26 7.19 16.89
C GLN A 83 -3.85 6.58 17.00
N LEU A 84 -2.92 6.95 16.10
CA LEU A 84 -1.53 6.51 16.16
C LEU A 84 -0.86 6.99 17.46
N LYS A 85 -1.06 8.26 17.84
CA LYS A 85 -0.53 8.80 19.09
C LYS A 85 -1.04 8.04 20.31
N LYS A 86 -2.35 7.74 20.36
CA LYS A 86 -2.93 6.90 21.43
C LYS A 86 -2.29 5.52 21.47
N ALA A 87 -2.03 4.91 20.32
CA ALA A 87 -1.33 3.63 20.27
C ALA A 87 0.10 3.74 20.81
N PHE A 88 0.83 4.83 20.52
CA PHE A 88 2.17 5.05 21.08
C PHE A 88 2.12 5.11 22.60
N VAL A 89 1.17 5.84 23.19
CA VAL A 89 0.99 5.88 24.65
C VAL A 89 0.67 4.50 25.21
N GLN A 90 -0.24 3.75 24.60
CA GLN A 90 -0.65 2.42 25.06
C GLN A 90 0.48 1.39 25.02
N PHE A 91 1.38 1.47 24.03
CA PHE A 91 2.49 0.52 23.88
C PHE A 91 3.81 1.01 24.49
N GLY A 92 3.82 2.15 25.18
CA GLY A 92 5.04 2.73 25.77
C GLY A 92 6.02 3.30 24.75
N GLY A 93 5.56 3.61 23.54
CA GLY A 93 6.34 4.20 22.45
C GLY A 93 5.88 3.76 21.06
N PRO A 94 6.45 4.37 20.00
CA PRO A 94 6.20 3.93 18.63
C PRO A 94 6.86 2.57 18.36
N LYS A 95 6.10 1.63 17.79
CA LYS A 95 6.62 0.33 17.34
C LYS A 95 7.38 0.51 16.03
N ARG A 96 8.71 0.47 16.09
CA ARG A 96 9.59 0.71 14.93
C ARG A 96 10.11 -0.57 14.26
N ASP A 97 10.09 -1.71 14.96
CA ASP A 97 10.70 -2.97 14.50
C ASP A 97 10.01 -3.66 13.32
N PRO A 98 8.66 -3.66 13.19
CA PRO A 98 8.02 -4.32 12.07
C PRO A 98 8.38 -3.64 10.75
N GLU A 99 8.74 -4.43 9.72
CA GLU A 99 9.11 -3.86 8.42
C GLU A 99 7.98 -3.08 7.75
N GLU A 100 6.71 -3.43 8.02
CA GLU A 100 5.54 -2.67 7.55
C GLU A 100 5.52 -1.25 8.15
N HIS A 101 6.14 -1.10 9.33
CA HIS A 101 6.25 0.18 10.01
C HIS A 101 7.41 1.02 9.50
N HIS A 102 8.28 0.52 8.63
CA HIS A 102 9.35 1.34 8.06
C HIS A 102 8.77 2.39 7.10
N LEU A 103 9.39 3.57 7.08
CA LEU A 103 9.05 4.61 6.11
C LEU A 103 9.69 4.28 4.76
N LYS A 104 9.08 4.75 3.68
CA LYS A 104 9.63 4.60 2.32
C LYS A 104 10.16 5.97 1.87
N VAL A 105 11.43 6.02 1.48
CA VAL A 105 12.12 7.27 1.15
C VAL A 105 12.76 7.15 -0.23
N LEU A 106 12.60 8.19 -1.04
CA LEU A 106 13.18 8.30 -2.37
C LEU A 106 14.45 9.17 -2.34
N CYS A 107 15.52 8.70 -2.97
CA CYS A 107 16.83 9.36 -2.97
C CYS A 107 17.61 9.03 -4.26
N LYS A 108 18.81 9.59 -4.43
CA LYS A 108 19.77 9.09 -5.43
C LYS A 108 20.60 7.96 -4.81
N GLY A 109 20.77 6.85 -5.52
CA GLY A 109 21.62 5.76 -5.03
C GLY A 109 23.03 6.21 -4.67
N ALA A 110 23.61 7.14 -5.43
CA ALA A 110 24.93 7.70 -5.15
C ALA A 110 25.04 8.39 -3.76
N GLU A 111 23.96 8.99 -3.25
CA GLU A 111 23.92 9.62 -1.93
C GLU A 111 24.03 8.57 -0.81
N VAL A 112 23.34 7.44 -0.97
CA VAL A 112 23.42 6.30 -0.05
C VAL A 112 24.82 5.69 -0.07
N HIS A 113 25.43 5.52 -1.24
CA HIS A 113 26.78 4.99 -1.36
C HIS A 113 27.83 5.87 -0.67
N ARG A 114 27.73 7.21 -0.82
CA ARG A 114 28.61 8.14 -0.09
C ARG A 114 28.42 8.03 1.42
N MET A 115 27.18 7.95 1.89
CA MET A 115 26.85 7.79 3.30
C MET A 115 27.45 6.49 3.86
N MET A 116 27.27 5.37 3.17
CA MET A 116 27.82 4.08 3.58
C MET A 116 29.36 4.08 3.60
N LYS A 117 30.00 4.73 2.64
CA LYS A 117 31.47 4.89 2.63
C LYS A 117 31.94 5.72 3.83
N GLN A 118 31.21 6.79 4.19
CA GLN A 118 31.54 7.60 5.36
C GLN A 118 31.42 6.79 6.66
N LEU A 119 30.33 6.03 6.82
CA LEU A 119 30.13 5.17 7.99
C LEU A 119 31.18 4.06 8.08
N GLY A 120 31.59 3.48 6.95
CA GLY A 120 32.65 2.46 6.91
C GLY A 120 34.05 3.02 7.14
N SER A 121 34.30 4.30 6.82
CA SER A 121 35.59 4.96 7.09
C SER A 121 35.76 5.38 8.55
N GLN A 122 34.67 5.39 9.34
CA GLN A 122 34.70 5.62 10.78
C GLN A 122 34.94 4.30 11.53
N GLU A 123 36.11 3.71 11.33
CA GLU A 123 36.52 2.37 11.84
C GLU A 123 36.73 2.30 13.39
N GLY A 124 36.28 3.31 14.14
CA GLY A 124 36.31 3.37 15.60
C GLY A 124 34.99 3.03 16.30
N THR A 125 33.88 2.99 15.57
CA THR A 125 32.55 2.65 16.12
C THR A 125 32.03 1.41 15.41
N LYS A 126 32.35 0.24 15.96
CA LYS A 126 31.69 -1.02 15.60
C LYS A 126 30.18 -0.82 15.78
N GLN A 127 29.46 -0.56 14.69
CA GLN A 127 28.00 -0.68 14.66
C GLN A 127 27.71 -2.17 14.84
N ALA A 128 27.52 -2.58 16.09
CA ALA A 128 27.19 -3.94 16.46
C ALA A 128 25.83 -4.28 15.87
N GLY A 129 25.80 -4.96 14.72
CA GLY A 129 24.66 -5.72 14.21
C GLY A 129 23.32 -4.98 14.05
N GLY A 130 23.29 -3.65 14.13
CA GLY A 130 22.08 -2.84 14.14
C GLY A 130 22.12 -1.83 13.01
N MET A 131 21.03 -1.79 12.24
CA MET A 131 20.70 -0.83 11.18
C MET A 131 21.55 0.46 11.13
N PRO A 132 22.14 0.83 9.97
CA PRO A 132 22.94 2.05 9.82
C PRO A 132 22.22 3.31 10.30
N ASP A 133 22.96 4.23 10.93
CA ASP A 133 22.44 5.51 11.38
C ASP A 133 22.81 6.64 10.40
N PHE A 134 21.80 7.25 9.78
CA PHE A 134 21.96 8.33 8.81
C PHE A 134 21.77 9.72 9.42
N THR A 135 21.97 9.87 10.74
CA THR A 135 21.86 11.18 11.42
C THR A 135 22.79 12.26 10.84
N ILE A 136 23.99 11.88 10.36
CA ILE A 136 24.97 12.80 9.72
C ILE A 136 24.74 12.99 8.21
N TRP A 137 23.58 12.60 7.68
CA TRP A 137 23.27 12.77 6.26
C TRP A 137 23.53 14.19 5.72
N PRO A 138 23.17 15.28 6.43
CA PRO A 138 23.41 16.64 5.94
C PRO A 138 24.89 16.98 5.75
N ASP A 139 25.76 16.39 6.57
CA ASP A 139 27.21 16.63 6.51
C ASP A 139 27.84 15.94 5.30
N VAL A 140 27.25 14.84 4.84
CA VAL A 140 27.77 14.01 3.73
C VAL A 140 27.14 14.37 2.39
N ASN A 141 25.84 14.64 2.38
CA ASN A 141 25.03 14.80 1.17
C ASN A 141 24.43 16.20 1.00
N GLY A 142 24.63 17.09 1.98
CA GLY A 142 24.05 18.43 1.99
C GLY A 142 22.69 18.49 2.68
N PRO A 143 22.16 19.71 2.91
CA PRO A 143 20.99 19.94 3.76
C PRO A 143 19.64 19.60 3.09
N GLU A 144 19.65 19.13 1.84
CA GLU A 144 18.42 18.81 1.11
C GLU A 144 17.65 17.66 1.78
N GLN A 145 16.35 17.87 1.97
CA GLN A 145 15.46 16.86 2.52
C GLN A 145 15.16 15.77 1.48
N LEU A 146 15.05 14.53 1.94
CA LEU A 146 14.66 13.40 1.10
C LEU A 146 13.16 13.24 1.04
N GLU A 147 12.67 12.80 -0.11
CA GLU A 147 11.25 12.69 -0.36
C GLU A 147 10.65 11.45 0.32
N LEU A 148 9.67 11.68 1.19
CA LEU A 148 8.92 10.65 1.89
C LEU A 148 7.78 10.12 1.02
N LEU A 149 7.91 8.89 0.53
CA LEU A 149 6.89 8.23 -0.29
C LEU A 149 5.69 7.77 0.55
N ALA A 150 5.93 7.29 1.77
CA ALA A 150 4.86 6.80 2.65
C ALA A 150 5.17 6.94 4.13
N GLY A 151 4.11 7.17 4.92
CA GLY A 151 4.17 7.20 6.39
C GLY A 151 4.14 8.59 7.04
N GLN A 152 3.69 9.63 6.34
CA GLN A 152 3.56 10.98 6.89
C GLN A 152 2.75 11.06 8.20
N HIS A 153 1.67 10.27 8.35
CA HIS A 153 0.85 10.29 9.56
C HIS A 153 1.61 9.73 10.77
N ARG A 154 2.54 8.78 10.56
CA ARG A 154 3.44 8.27 11.60
C ARG A 154 4.43 9.33 12.05
N ILE A 155 5.05 10.06 11.11
CA ILE A 155 5.93 11.19 11.42
C ILE A 155 5.17 12.23 12.25
N ARG A 156 3.99 12.65 11.77
CA ARG A 156 3.21 13.67 12.47
C ARG A 156 2.78 13.21 13.87
N ALA A 157 2.36 11.95 14.01
CA ALA A 157 2.01 11.38 15.31
C ALA A 157 3.22 11.32 16.24
N LEU A 158 4.42 11.01 15.72
CA LEU A 158 5.65 11.01 16.49
C LEU A 158 5.99 12.41 16.99
N GLU A 159 5.93 13.42 16.13
CA GLU A 159 6.19 14.81 16.50
C GLU A 159 5.24 15.31 17.60
N GLU A 160 3.95 15.01 17.49
CA GLU A 160 2.98 15.36 18.53
C GLU A 160 3.25 14.61 19.83
N TRP A 161 3.56 13.32 19.76
CA TRP A 161 3.85 12.49 20.93
C TRP A 161 5.12 12.92 21.67
N VAL A 162 6.23 13.12 20.95
CA VAL A 162 7.51 13.57 21.51
C VAL A 162 7.34 14.92 22.21
N LYS A 163 6.60 15.84 21.57
CA LYS A 163 6.30 17.14 22.17
C LYS A 163 5.45 17.03 23.44
N GLU A 164 4.42 16.18 23.44
CA GLU A 164 3.53 16.02 24.60
C GLU A 164 4.18 15.26 25.76
N ALA A 165 5.07 14.32 25.47
CA ALA A 165 5.81 13.54 26.46
C ALA A 165 7.09 14.24 26.94
N ASP A 166 7.35 15.48 26.49
CA ASP A 166 8.56 16.26 26.76
C ASP A 166 9.86 15.48 26.48
N LEU A 167 9.86 14.76 25.36
CA LEU A 167 11.00 13.99 24.89
C LEU A 167 11.89 14.87 23.99
N GLY A 168 13.20 14.65 24.05
CA GLY A 168 14.16 15.41 23.25
C GLY A 168 14.11 15.10 21.75
N GLU A 169 14.73 15.96 20.93
CA GLU A 169 14.82 15.78 19.47
C GLU A 169 15.50 14.47 19.05
N GLY A 170 16.28 13.85 19.94
CA GLY A 170 16.90 12.54 19.72
C GLY A 170 15.88 11.41 19.47
N GLU A 171 14.61 11.59 19.84
CA GLU A 171 13.51 10.66 19.58
C GLU A 171 12.82 10.86 18.22
N LEU A 172 13.10 11.96 17.52
CA LEU A 172 12.51 12.31 16.22
C LEU A 172 13.23 11.58 15.06
N TRP A 173 13.14 10.25 15.07
CA TRP A 173 13.73 9.38 14.06
C TRP A 173 12.82 8.19 13.74
N TRP A 174 13.03 7.61 12.55
CA TRP A 174 12.32 6.42 12.12
C TRP A 174 13.18 5.53 11.20
N PRO A 175 13.02 4.19 11.23
CA PRO A 175 13.60 3.29 10.22
C PRO A 175 13.05 3.57 8.82
N CYS A 176 13.92 3.80 7.85
CA CYS A 176 13.55 4.15 6.48
C CYS A 176 14.14 3.15 5.49
N LYS A 177 13.30 2.63 4.59
CA LYS A 177 13.69 1.89 3.38
C LYS A 177 13.98 2.92 2.28
N PHE A 178 15.20 2.92 1.77
CA PHE A 178 15.66 3.84 0.73
C PHE A 178 15.49 3.22 -0.65
N TYR A 179 14.96 3.99 -1.59
CA TYR A 179 14.77 3.60 -2.99
C TYR A 179 15.52 4.57 -3.90
N ASP A 180 16.21 4.03 -4.91
CA ASP A 180 16.91 4.86 -5.89
C ASP A 180 15.92 5.37 -6.93
N LYS A 181 15.78 6.69 -7.04
CA LYS A 181 14.93 7.31 -8.04
C LYS A 181 15.34 7.01 -9.49
N ASN A 182 16.59 6.62 -9.70
CA ASN A 182 17.11 6.28 -11.02
C ASN A 182 16.93 4.79 -11.38
N ASP A 183 16.58 3.93 -10.41
CA ASP A 183 16.47 2.47 -10.60
C ASP A 183 15.02 1.97 -10.49
N ILE A 184 14.08 2.83 -10.07
CA ILE A 184 12.66 2.48 -9.98
C ILE A 184 11.88 2.93 -11.22
N SER A 185 10.98 2.07 -11.71
CA SER A 185 10.02 2.46 -12.74
C SER A 185 8.95 3.41 -12.20
N VAL A 186 8.23 4.10 -13.09
CA VAL A 186 7.10 4.97 -12.72
C VAL A 186 6.03 4.16 -11.97
N GLU A 187 5.74 2.95 -12.44
CA GLU A 187 4.78 2.04 -11.80
C GLU A 187 5.21 1.66 -10.39
N GLN A 188 6.49 1.30 -10.22
CA GLN A 188 7.05 0.99 -8.91
C GLN A 188 6.99 2.19 -7.97
N ASN A 189 7.32 3.40 -8.45
CA ASN A 189 7.24 4.63 -7.68
C ASN A 189 5.79 4.93 -7.24
N MET A 190 4.81 4.73 -8.13
CA MET A 190 3.38 4.83 -7.78
C MET A 190 2.98 3.84 -6.70
N LYS A 191 3.35 2.57 -6.86
CA LYS A 191 3.06 1.50 -5.88
C LYS A 191 3.68 1.78 -4.50
N LEU A 192 4.87 2.38 -4.46
CA LEU A 192 5.51 2.73 -3.20
C LEU A 192 4.76 3.84 -2.43
N ARG A 193 4.14 4.78 -3.13
CA ARG A 193 3.39 5.91 -2.54
C ARG A 193 2.01 5.52 -2.02
N LEU A 194 1.42 4.49 -2.63
CA LEU A 194 0.15 3.95 -2.22
C LEU A 194 0.22 3.35 -0.80
N ASN A 195 -0.72 3.73 0.05
CA ASN A 195 -1.05 2.98 1.24
C ASN A 195 -2.03 1.87 0.87
N GLN A 196 -1.50 0.69 0.52
CA GLN A 196 -2.31 -0.51 0.34
C GLN A 196 -2.68 -1.16 1.69
N LYS A 197 -3.69 -2.02 1.60
CA LYS A 197 -4.43 -2.80 2.60
C LYS A 197 -3.74 -3.23 3.91
N ASP A 198 -2.41 -3.33 3.94
CA ASP A 198 -1.64 -3.74 5.13
C ASP A 198 -1.32 -2.56 6.07
N VAL A 199 -1.71 -1.34 5.69
CA VAL A 199 -1.58 -0.15 6.53
C VAL A 199 -2.93 0.18 7.20
N ALA A 200 -2.90 0.59 8.46
CA ALA A 200 -4.09 0.91 9.26
C ALA A 200 -5.05 1.95 8.64
N GLN A 201 -4.57 2.73 7.66
CA GLN A 201 -5.40 3.63 6.86
C GLN A 201 -5.01 3.49 5.37
N PRO A 202 -5.76 2.68 4.58
CA PRO A 202 -5.56 2.62 3.14
C PRO A 202 -5.98 3.93 2.46
N ASP A 203 -5.46 4.16 1.26
CA ASP A 203 -5.82 5.34 0.46
C ASP A 203 -7.31 5.34 0.08
N SER A 204 -7.92 6.53 0.05
CA SER A 204 -9.31 6.70 -0.32
C SER A 204 -9.50 6.63 -1.84
N HIS A 205 -10.74 6.51 -2.31
CA HIS A 205 -11.03 6.55 -3.76
C HIS A 205 -10.52 7.83 -4.44
N GLY A 206 -10.53 8.97 -3.74
CA GLY A 206 -10.00 10.23 -4.25
C GLY A 206 -8.48 10.22 -4.36
N ASP A 207 -7.79 9.65 -3.37
CA ASP A 207 -6.33 9.48 -3.41
C ASP A 207 -5.93 8.54 -4.56
N ILE A 208 -6.66 7.43 -4.72
CA ILE A 208 -6.45 6.48 -5.83
C ILE A 208 -6.67 7.15 -7.18
N TRP A 209 -7.71 7.98 -7.32
CA TRP A 209 -7.94 8.76 -8.54
C TRP A 209 -6.75 9.66 -8.89
N LEU A 210 -6.19 10.37 -7.90
CA LEU A 210 -5.02 11.21 -8.10
C LEU A 210 -3.80 10.41 -8.56
N HIS A 211 -3.61 9.19 -8.05
CA HIS A 211 -2.55 8.29 -8.53
C HIS A 211 -2.76 7.87 -9.99
N ILE A 212 -4.00 7.61 -10.42
CA ILE A 212 -4.33 7.28 -11.82
C ILE A 212 -4.02 8.48 -12.74
N VAL A 213 -4.49 9.67 -12.38
CA VAL A 213 -4.22 10.91 -13.14
C VAL A 213 -2.72 11.16 -13.26
N THR A 214 -1.99 11.00 -12.15
CA THR A 214 -0.52 11.15 -12.14
C THR A 214 0.15 10.13 -13.05
N ALA A 215 -0.26 8.86 -13.02
CA ALA A 215 0.31 7.82 -13.87
C ALA A 215 0.08 8.09 -15.37
N ALA A 216 -1.12 8.55 -15.73
CA ALA A 216 -1.45 8.91 -17.12
C ALA A 216 -0.70 10.16 -17.60
N ALA A 217 -0.46 11.13 -16.72
CA ALA A 217 0.32 12.32 -17.06
C ALA A 217 1.79 11.95 -17.37
N GLN A 218 2.33 10.92 -16.73
CA GLN A 218 3.67 10.40 -17.00
C GLN A 218 3.74 9.51 -18.24
N LYS A 219 2.67 8.77 -18.52
CA LYS A 219 2.56 7.83 -19.63
C LYS A 219 1.20 8.00 -20.32
N PRO A 220 1.08 8.94 -21.27
CA PRO A 220 -0.19 9.27 -21.93
C PRO A 220 -0.84 8.11 -22.68
N GLU A 221 -0.05 7.11 -23.06
CA GLU A 221 -0.48 5.85 -23.66
C GLU A 221 -1.27 4.94 -22.69
N LYS A 222 -1.19 5.20 -21.39
CA LYS A 222 -1.91 4.42 -20.38
C LYS A 222 -3.40 4.70 -20.32
N PHE A 223 -4.13 3.68 -19.88
CA PHE A 223 -5.55 3.70 -19.59
C PHE A 223 -6.36 4.09 -20.83
N GLN A 224 -6.01 3.48 -21.96
CA GLN A 224 -6.69 3.61 -23.25
C GLN A 224 -7.47 2.33 -23.59
N GLY A 225 -8.29 2.40 -24.64
CA GLY A 225 -9.06 1.26 -25.13
C GLY A 225 -10.44 1.13 -24.49
N ASN A 226 -10.93 -0.11 -24.40
CA ASN A 226 -12.26 -0.39 -23.88
C ASN A 226 -12.26 -0.41 -22.33
N ALA A 227 -13.44 -0.53 -21.72
CA ALA A 227 -13.56 -0.48 -20.26
C ALA A 227 -12.83 -1.63 -19.55
N CYS A 228 -12.75 -2.82 -20.17
CA CYS A 228 -12.04 -3.97 -19.63
C CYS A 228 -10.53 -3.74 -19.66
N ASP A 229 -9.99 -3.20 -20.77
CA ASP A 229 -8.57 -2.90 -20.92
C ASP A 229 -8.12 -1.90 -19.85
N ILE A 230 -8.86 -0.79 -19.72
CA ILE A 230 -8.60 0.25 -18.72
C ILE A 230 -8.69 -0.32 -17.30
N THR A 231 -9.68 -1.18 -17.02
CA THR A 231 -9.84 -1.81 -15.71
C THR A 231 -8.64 -2.69 -15.36
N ALA A 232 -8.21 -3.54 -16.29
CA ALA A 232 -7.06 -4.42 -16.08
C ALA A 232 -5.78 -3.62 -15.88
N GLU A 233 -5.57 -2.57 -16.65
CA GLU A 233 -4.37 -1.75 -16.58
C GLU A 233 -4.31 -0.89 -15.29
N ILE A 234 -5.44 -0.35 -14.82
CA ILE A 234 -5.52 0.34 -13.52
C ILE A 234 -5.21 -0.65 -12.39
N ALA A 235 -5.82 -1.84 -12.44
CA ALA A 235 -5.63 -2.86 -11.43
C ALA A 235 -4.16 -3.34 -11.36
N ASP A 236 -3.50 -3.49 -12.50
CA ASP A 236 -2.09 -3.87 -12.58
C ASP A 236 -1.14 -2.74 -12.12
N THR A 237 -1.36 -1.52 -12.64
CA THR A 237 -0.50 -0.36 -12.35
C THR A 237 -0.45 -0.03 -10.87
N LEU A 238 -1.58 -0.14 -10.18
CA LEU A 238 -1.71 0.19 -8.76
C LEU A 238 -1.83 -1.04 -7.86
N GLU A 239 -1.70 -2.26 -8.42
CA GLU A 239 -1.90 -3.54 -7.71
C GLU A 239 -3.22 -3.61 -6.93
N LEU A 240 -4.30 -3.06 -7.51
CA LEU A 240 -5.62 -3.10 -6.91
C LEU A 240 -6.20 -4.50 -7.05
N SER A 241 -6.01 -5.35 -6.04
CA SER A 241 -6.68 -6.65 -6.00
C SER A 241 -8.22 -6.49 -5.94
N CYS A 242 -8.97 -7.48 -6.45
CA CYS A 242 -10.44 -7.53 -6.35
C CYS A 242 -10.95 -7.46 -4.88
N LYS A 243 -10.07 -7.65 -3.90
CA LYS A 243 -10.35 -7.62 -2.45
C LYS A 243 -10.13 -6.24 -1.81
N SER A 244 -9.91 -5.19 -2.60
CA SER A 244 -9.64 -3.83 -2.14
C SER A 244 -10.89 -3.03 -1.79
N GLY A 245 -12.08 -3.48 -2.21
CA GLY A 245 -13.33 -2.71 -2.04
C GLY A 245 -13.41 -1.45 -2.92
N ILE A 246 -12.39 -1.21 -3.75
CA ILE A 246 -12.30 -0.07 -4.64
C ILE A 246 -13.25 -0.32 -5.83
N PRO A 247 -14.20 0.59 -6.12
CA PRO A 247 -15.10 0.44 -7.24
C PRO A 247 -14.37 0.82 -8.54
N VAL A 248 -13.52 -0.08 -9.04
CA VAL A 248 -12.72 0.16 -10.26
C VAL A 248 -13.61 0.54 -11.45
N ALA A 249 -14.80 -0.07 -11.57
CA ALA A 249 -15.78 0.31 -12.58
C ALA A 249 -16.21 1.79 -12.50
N ARG A 250 -16.33 2.35 -11.29
CA ARG A 250 -16.62 3.78 -11.09
C ARG A 250 -15.42 4.64 -11.48
N LEU A 251 -14.20 4.21 -11.15
CA LEU A 251 -12.97 4.90 -11.59
C LEU A 251 -12.87 4.92 -13.12
N VAL A 252 -13.16 3.82 -13.81
CA VAL A 252 -13.20 3.78 -15.28
C VAL A 252 -14.27 4.71 -15.85
N THR A 253 -15.44 4.77 -15.20
CA THR A 253 -16.51 5.70 -15.63
C THR A 253 -16.06 7.16 -15.52
N LEU A 254 -15.42 7.52 -14.41
CA LEU A 254 -14.83 8.86 -14.22
C LEU A 254 -13.71 9.11 -15.24
N TRP A 255 -12.84 8.12 -15.47
CA TRP A 255 -11.72 8.21 -16.42
C TRP A 255 -12.20 8.46 -17.85
N ARG A 256 -13.30 7.86 -18.29
CA ARG A 256 -13.81 8.08 -19.65
C ARG A 256 -14.45 9.46 -19.84
N ASN A 257 -14.77 10.16 -18.75
CA ASN A 257 -15.31 11.50 -18.81
C ASN A 257 -14.16 12.53 -18.85
N LYS A 258 -14.02 13.19 -20.01
CA LYS A 258 -12.92 14.13 -20.30
C LYS A 258 -12.83 15.29 -19.31
N ILE A 259 -13.96 15.78 -18.80
CA ILE A 259 -14.02 16.93 -17.89
C ILE A 259 -13.24 16.65 -16.59
N TRP A 260 -13.27 15.41 -16.11
CA TRP A 260 -12.60 15.05 -14.86
C TRP A 260 -11.09 14.79 -15.03
N LYS A 261 -10.59 14.68 -16.27
CA LYS A 261 -9.15 14.52 -16.55
C LYS A 261 -8.39 15.84 -16.48
N GLU A 262 -9.08 16.96 -16.63
CA GLU A 262 -8.51 18.31 -16.72
C GLU A 262 -8.47 19.04 -15.37
N LEU A 263 -8.96 18.40 -14.30
CA LEU A 263 -8.94 18.87 -12.90
C LEU A 263 -7.75 18.28 -12.13
#